data_AF-A0A1I9GB00-F1
#
_entry.id   AF-A0A1I9GB00-F1
#
_cell.length_a   1.000
_cell.length_b   1.000
_cell.length_c   1.000
_cell.angle_alpha   90.00
_cell.angle_beta   90.00
_cell.angle_gamma   90.00
#
_symmetry.space_group_name_H-M   'P 1'
#
loop_
_entity.id
_entity.type
_entity.pdbx_description
1 polymer ?
#
loop_
_entity_poly.entity_id
_entity_poly.type
_entity_poly.pdbx_seq_one_letter_code
_entity_poly.pdbx_strand_id
1 'polypeptide(L)'
;KPYLRSDVYRVKVPDDKVKWEVVWPEYAPKDFTSSGAIGKPWADSVNVESQKFKWNDVDGLIDRRSYMGKYNLDGTGRPLNPVGRTGLRGRGVLGKWGPNHAADPIVSRIHHGQLQFVGIARRDSGEWALPGGMVDA
;
A
#
# COMPACT_ATOMS: atom_id res chain seq x y z
N LYS A 1 10.87 15.03 2.27
CA LYS A 1 9.41 15.28 2.28
C LYS A 1 8.77 14.33 3.28
N PRO A 2 7.80 14.77 4.10
CA PRO A 2 7.08 13.87 4.99
C PRO A 2 6.19 12.90 4.19
N TYR A 3 5.68 11.88 4.87
CA TYR A 3 4.71 10.94 4.33
C TYR A 3 3.43 11.69 3.91
N LEU A 4 2.69 11.11 2.97
CA LEU A 4 1.52 11.73 2.35
C LEU A 4 0.52 12.23 3.40
N ARG A 5 0.16 13.54 3.31
CA ARG A 5 -0.81 14.23 4.17
C ARG A 5 -0.49 14.12 5.68
N SER A 6 0.79 14.15 6.04
CA SER A 6 1.23 14.19 7.44
C SER A 6 2.55 14.95 7.59
N ASP A 7 2.97 15.13 8.85
CA ASP A 7 4.29 15.65 9.24
C ASP A 7 5.25 14.52 9.67
N VAL A 8 4.97 13.28 9.27
CA VAL A 8 5.74 12.10 9.66
C VAL A 8 6.84 11.82 8.64
N TYR A 9 8.09 11.78 9.09
CA TYR A 9 9.24 11.48 8.26
C TYR A 9 9.62 10.00 8.35
N ARG A 10 10.01 9.42 7.21
CA ARG A 10 10.54 8.07 7.12
C ARG A 10 11.98 8.04 7.62
N VAL A 11 12.39 6.94 8.24
CA VAL A 11 13.80 6.61 8.43
C VAL A 11 14.43 6.41 7.05
N LYS A 12 15.61 7.01 6.81
CA LYS A 12 16.36 6.77 5.57
C LYS A 12 16.81 5.31 5.55
N VAL A 13 16.42 4.57 4.51
CA VAL A 13 16.83 3.18 4.29
C VAL A 13 17.94 3.17 3.24
N PRO A 14 19.18 2.84 3.60
CA PRO A 14 20.24 2.60 2.62
C PRO A 14 19.88 1.46 1.66
N ASP A 15 20.36 1.53 0.42
CA ASP A 15 20.02 0.56 -0.63
C ASP A 15 20.41 -0.88 -0.26
N ASP A 16 21.54 -1.07 0.43
CA ASP A 16 22.02 -2.35 0.94
C ASP A 16 21.21 -2.88 2.14
N LYS A 17 20.32 -2.06 2.71
CA LYS A 17 19.47 -2.38 3.87
C LYS A 17 17.99 -2.53 3.52
N VAL A 18 17.61 -2.41 2.24
CA VAL A 18 16.20 -2.53 1.80
C VAL A 18 15.65 -3.93 2.07
N LYS A 19 16.40 -4.98 1.74
CA LYS A 19 15.96 -6.38 1.85
C LYS A 19 15.80 -6.83 3.30
N TRP A 20 14.67 -7.46 3.63
CA TRP A 20 14.36 -7.87 5.01
C TRP A 20 15.37 -8.87 5.59
N GLU A 21 15.95 -9.71 4.74
CA GLU A 21 16.97 -10.71 5.08
C GLU A 21 18.27 -10.07 5.59
N VAL A 22 18.53 -8.81 5.21
CA VAL A 22 19.66 -8.06 5.73
C VAL A 22 19.35 -7.66 7.17
N VAL A 23 20.17 -8.18 8.09
CA VAL A 23 20.10 -7.86 9.51
C VAL A 23 20.38 -6.37 9.72
N TRP A 24 19.46 -5.70 10.41
CA TRP A 24 19.58 -4.29 10.74
C TRP A 24 18.86 -4.01 12.08
N PRO A 25 19.53 -4.30 13.22
CA PRO A 25 18.92 -4.23 14.55
C PRO A 25 18.47 -2.81 14.93
N GLU A 26 19.16 -1.78 14.43
CA GLU A 26 18.86 -0.37 14.71
C GLU A 26 17.67 0.15 13.88
N TYR A 27 17.09 -0.67 13.00
CA TYR A 27 15.94 -0.29 12.19
C TYR A 27 14.68 -0.12 13.05
N ALA A 28 14.45 1.11 13.52
CA ALA A 28 13.33 1.49 14.36
C ALA A 28 12.46 2.59 13.70
N PRO A 29 11.79 2.29 12.57
CA PRO A 29 10.88 3.24 11.93
C PRO A 29 9.68 3.59 12.81
N LYS A 30 9.22 4.85 12.73
CA LYS A 30 8.00 5.29 13.42
C LYS A 30 6.78 4.48 12.96
N ASP A 31 5.94 4.08 13.91
CA ASP A 31 4.65 3.47 13.63
C ASP A 31 3.60 4.55 13.37
N PHE A 32 3.03 4.58 12.17
CA PHE A 32 2.09 5.60 11.76
C PHE A 32 0.92 5.01 10.96
N THR A 33 -0.29 5.30 11.44
CA THR A 33 -1.53 5.14 10.69
C THR A 33 -2.29 6.46 10.79
N SER A 34 -2.73 6.98 9.65
CA SER A 34 -3.43 8.26 9.55
C SER A 34 -4.78 8.20 10.25
N SER A 35 -5.12 9.25 11.02
CA SER A 35 -6.44 9.39 11.64
C SER A 35 -7.58 9.37 10.62
N GLY A 36 -7.31 9.74 9.36
CA GLY A 36 -8.27 9.63 8.26
C GLY A 36 -8.68 8.19 7.91
N ALA A 37 -7.86 7.19 8.25
CA ALA A 37 -8.15 5.77 8.04
C ALA A 37 -8.66 5.07 9.31
N ILE A 38 -8.38 5.61 10.50
CA ILE A 38 -8.77 4.97 11.77
C ILE A 38 -10.29 4.97 11.91
N GLY A 39 -10.86 3.78 12.18
CA GLY A 39 -12.30 3.60 12.42
C GLY A 39 -13.18 3.75 11.18
N LYS A 40 -12.60 3.81 9.98
CA LYS A 40 -13.37 3.86 8.74
C LYS A 40 -13.86 2.48 8.32
N PRO A 41 -15.06 2.35 7.73
CA PRO A 41 -15.63 1.05 7.34
C PRO A 41 -14.79 0.31 6.29
N TRP A 42 -14.09 1.06 5.43
CA TRP A 42 -13.18 0.50 4.43
C TRP A 42 -11.80 0.13 4.99
N ALA A 43 -11.48 0.46 6.25
CA ALA A 43 -10.17 0.26 6.84
C ALA A 43 -10.17 -0.86 7.88
N ASP A 44 -9.07 -1.61 7.95
CA ASP A 44 -8.86 -2.58 9.02
C ASP A 44 -8.68 -1.88 10.38
N SER A 45 -8.80 -2.64 11.48
CA SER A 45 -8.40 -2.16 12.81
C SER A 45 -6.90 -1.82 12.86
N VAL A 46 -6.50 -0.82 13.66
CA VAL A 46 -5.08 -0.55 13.93
C VAL A 46 -4.49 -1.66 14.80
N ASN A 47 -5.28 -2.23 15.70
CA ASN A 47 -4.88 -3.38 16.48
C ASN A 47 -5.04 -4.64 15.62
N VAL A 48 -3.94 -5.20 15.13
CA VAL A 48 -3.99 -6.37 14.25
C VAL A 48 -4.53 -7.61 14.96
N GLU A 49 -4.37 -7.69 16.29
CA GLU A 49 -4.82 -8.82 17.11
C GLU A 49 -6.33 -8.78 17.38
N SER A 50 -6.97 -7.62 17.20
CA SER A 50 -8.42 -7.49 17.42
C SER A 50 -9.25 -8.21 16.34
N GLN A 51 -8.61 -8.72 15.28
CA GLN A 51 -9.26 -9.41 14.18
C GLN A 51 -8.43 -10.61 13.73
N LYS A 52 -9.11 -11.72 13.42
CA LYS A 52 -8.46 -12.91 12.83
C LYS A 52 -8.40 -12.74 11.31
N PHE A 53 -7.28 -12.23 10.82
CA PHE A 53 -7.04 -12.08 9.38
C PHE A 53 -6.61 -13.39 8.74
N LYS A 54 -7.14 -13.67 7.55
CA LYS A 54 -6.63 -14.73 6.66
C LYS A 54 -5.54 -14.16 5.75
N TRP A 55 -4.30 -14.14 6.24
CA TRP A 55 -3.16 -13.64 5.46
C TRP A 55 -2.85 -14.53 4.27
N ASN A 56 -2.40 -13.90 3.17
CA ASN A 56 -2.08 -14.58 1.92
C ASN A 56 -3.26 -15.41 1.35
N ASP A 57 -4.50 -15.03 1.65
CA ASP A 57 -5.72 -15.69 1.18
C ASP A 57 -6.87 -14.67 1.00
N VAL A 58 -8.01 -15.12 0.52
CA VAL A 58 -9.25 -14.34 0.47
C VAL A 58 -9.93 -14.34 1.84
N ASP A 59 -10.06 -13.17 2.43
CA ASP A 59 -10.60 -12.92 3.77
C ASP A 59 -12.00 -12.28 3.69
N GLY A 60 -13.01 -13.11 3.44
CA GLY A 60 -14.36 -12.65 3.18
C GLY A 60 -14.44 -11.92 1.84
N LEU A 61 -14.74 -10.62 1.86
CA LEU A 61 -14.79 -9.77 0.68
C LEU A 61 -13.43 -9.11 0.36
N ILE A 62 -12.43 -9.28 1.23
CA ILE A 62 -11.12 -8.64 1.08
C ILE A 62 -10.13 -9.67 0.54
N ASP A 63 -9.62 -9.47 -0.67
CA ASP A 63 -8.47 -10.24 -1.15
C ASP A 63 -7.21 -9.76 -0.44
N ARG A 64 -6.61 -10.62 0.40
CA ARG A 64 -5.35 -10.33 1.08
C ARG A 64 -4.16 -11.00 0.42
N ARG A 65 -4.32 -11.59 -0.76
CA ARG A 65 -3.21 -12.17 -1.53
C ARG A 65 -2.44 -11.05 -2.24
N SER A 66 -1.14 -11.23 -2.39
CA SER A 66 -0.33 -10.32 -3.21
C SER A 66 -0.10 -10.93 -4.60
N TYR A 67 -0.16 -10.09 -5.63
CA TYR A 67 0.27 -10.46 -6.98
C TYR A 67 1.80 -10.67 -7.09
N MET A 68 2.56 -10.34 -6.03
CA MET A 68 4.00 -10.63 -5.92
C MET A 68 4.29 -11.96 -5.20
N GLY A 69 3.27 -12.80 -4.97
CA GLY A 69 3.40 -14.04 -4.21
C GLY A 69 3.16 -13.86 -2.71
N LYS A 70 3.50 -14.87 -1.90
CA LYS A 70 3.24 -14.82 -0.46
C LYS A 70 4.16 -13.81 0.23
N TYR A 71 3.60 -13.00 1.12
CA TYR A 71 4.36 -12.10 1.99
C TYR A 71 4.50 -12.67 3.41
N ASN A 72 5.60 -12.31 4.06
CA ASN A 72 5.89 -12.67 5.44
C ASN A 72 5.20 -11.72 6.42
N LEU A 73 5.09 -12.14 7.67
CA LEU A 73 4.63 -11.30 8.78
C LEU A 73 5.83 -10.91 9.66
N ASP A 74 5.76 -9.75 10.29
CA ASP A 74 6.71 -9.33 11.32
C ASP A 74 6.42 -10.03 12.66
N GLY A 75 7.30 -9.84 13.66
CA GLY A 75 7.12 -10.41 15.00
C GLY A 75 5.88 -9.92 15.75
N THR A 76 5.16 -8.93 15.22
CA THR A 76 3.87 -8.43 15.75
C THR A 76 2.68 -8.95 14.94
N GLY A 77 2.90 -9.92 14.03
CA GLY A 77 1.85 -10.51 13.19
C GLY A 77 1.38 -9.63 12.04
N ARG A 78 2.11 -8.55 11.71
CA ARG A 78 1.72 -7.60 10.65
C ARG A 78 2.42 -7.90 9.33
N PRO A 79 1.76 -7.74 8.17
CA PRO A 79 2.39 -7.97 6.87
C PRO A 79 3.64 -7.12 6.63
N LEU A 80 4.71 -7.78 6.17
CA LEU A 80 5.90 -7.12 5.64
C LEU A 80 5.71 -6.82 4.15
N ASN A 81 6.14 -5.63 3.72
CA ASN A 81 6.14 -5.29 2.30
C ASN A 81 7.06 -6.27 1.54
N PRO A 82 6.58 -7.01 0.52
CA PRO A 82 7.39 -7.98 -0.20
C PRO A 82 8.62 -7.38 -0.90
N VAL A 83 8.65 -6.06 -1.13
CA VAL A 83 9.78 -5.37 -1.77
C VAL A 83 10.85 -4.90 -0.77
N GLY A 84 10.56 -4.89 0.53
CA GLY A 84 11.52 -4.52 1.58
C GLY A 84 11.11 -3.38 2.50
N ARG A 85 12.08 -2.91 3.28
CA ARG A 85 11.95 -1.80 4.24
C ARG A 85 11.62 -0.50 3.53
N THR A 86 10.75 0.30 4.15
CA THR A 86 10.35 1.62 3.61
C THR A 86 10.61 2.79 4.56
N GLY A 87 11.20 2.53 5.73
CA GLY A 87 11.46 3.55 6.75
C GLY A 87 10.22 3.99 7.53
N LEU A 88 9.09 3.30 7.41
CA LEU A 88 7.86 3.58 8.17
C LEU A 88 7.14 2.26 8.51
N ARG A 89 6.55 2.19 9.70
CA ARG A 89 5.63 1.14 10.14
C ARG A 89 4.19 1.65 10.16
N GLY A 90 3.24 0.73 10.30
CA GLY A 90 1.82 1.04 10.22
C GLY A 90 1.31 1.10 8.79
N ARG A 91 0.05 1.50 8.61
CA ARG A 91 -0.60 1.55 7.29
C ARG A 91 -0.42 2.89 6.57
N GLY A 92 0.07 3.91 7.27
CA GLY A 92 0.04 5.28 6.75
C GLY A 92 -1.38 5.69 6.40
N VAL A 93 -1.64 6.06 5.14
CA VAL A 93 -3.00 6.41 4.69
C VAL A 93 -3.81 5.22 4.15
N LEU A 94 -3.21 4.03 4.06
CA LEU A 94 -3.86 2.86 3.48
C LEU A 94 -4.91 2.27 4.41
N GLY A 95 -5.94 1.66 3.82
CA GLY A 95 -7.05 1.06 4.56
C GLY A 95 -6.72 -0.33 5.08
N LYS A 96 -6.12 -1.17 4.25
CA LYS A 96 -5.88 -2.58 4.58
C LYS A 96 -4.46 -2.80 5.07
N TRP A 97 -4.28 -3.76 5.98
CA TRP A 97 -2.97 -4.34 6.26
C TRP A 97 -2.56 -5.24 5.08
N GLY A 98 -1.30 -5.12 4.65
CA GLY A 98 -0.79 -5.85 3.49
C GLY A 98 -1.22 -5.21 2.16
N PRO A 99 -1.56 -6.00 1.14
CA PRO A 99 -1.97 -5.49 -0.18
C PRO A 99 -3.20 -4.57 -0.12
N ASN A 100 -3.16 -3.49 -0.89
CA ASN A 100 -4.32 -2.61 -1.12
C ASN A 100 -4.53 -2.56 -2.65
N HIS A 101 -5.48 -3.35 -3.15
CA HIS A 101 -5.67 -3.55 -4.58
C HIS A 101 -6.30 -2.33 -5.26
N ALA A 102 -5.85 -2.07 -6.47
CA ALA A 102 -6.39 -1.07 -7.38
C ALA A 102 -6.46 -1.67 -8.78
N ALA A 103 -7.27 -1.06 -9.65
CA ALA A 103 -7.36 -1.41 -11.05
C ALA A 103 -7.22 -0.16 -11.91
N ASP A 104 -6.39 -0.27 -12.95
CA ASP A 104 -6.16 0.77 -13.95
C ASP A 104 -6.64 0.27 -15.33
N PRO A 105 -7.88 0.56 -15.74
CA PRO A 105 -8.37 0.18 -17.05
C PRO A 105 -7.70 1.04 -18.13
N ILE A 106 -7.16 0.39 -19.16
CA ILE A 106 -6.57 1.05 -20.33
C ILE A 106 -7.48 0.83 -21.52
N VAL A 107 -8.35 1.81 -21.78
CA VAL A 107 -9.15 1.85 -23.01
C VAL A 107 -8.34 2.53 -24.09
N SER A 108 -8.02 1.80 -25.17
CA SER A 108 -7.20 2.31 -26.26
C SER A 108 -7.86 2.14 -27.62
N ARG A 109 -7.43 2.96 -28.59
CA ARG A 109 -7.82 2.87 -30.01
C ARG A 109 -6.66 3.28 -30.91
N ILE A 110 -6.70 2.85 -32.16
CA ILE A 110 -5.82 3.39 -33.21
C ILE A 110 -6.61 4.45 -33.98
N HIS A 111 -6.07 5.66 -34.10
CA HIS A 111 -6.66 6.77 -34.83
C HIS A 111 -5.60 7.45 -35.69
N HIS A 112 -5.81 7.50 -37.01
CA HIS A 112 -4.82 7.97 -38.00
C HIS A 112 -3.42 7.34 -37.83
N GLY A 113 -3.37 6.02 -37.63
CA GLY A 113 -2.12 5.28 -37.44
C GLY A 113 -1.43 5.48 -36.08
N GLN A 114 -2.02 6.25 -35.16
CA GLN A 114 -1.45 6.49 -33.83
C GLN A 114 -2.28 5.83 -32.73
N LEU A 115 -1.60 5.21 -31.76
CA LEU A 115 -2.22 4.67 -30.55
C LEU A 115 -2.67 5.83 -29.64
N GLN A 116 -3.93 5.82 -29.26
CA GLN A 116 -4.52 6.72 -28.29
C GLN A 116 -5.09 5.90 -27.13
N PHE A 117 -5.11 6.47 -25.93
CA PHE A 117 -5.81 5.89 -24.79
C PHE A 117 -6.56 6.96 -24.00
N VAL A 118 -7.54 6.54 -23.21
CA VAL A 118 -8.30 7.43 -22.33
C VAL A 118 -7.44 7.77 -21.11
N GLY A 119 -7.13 9.06 -20.94
CA GLY A 119 -6.52 9.61 -19.73
C GLY A 119 -7.46 10.56 -19.01
N ILE A 120 -7.20 10.79 -17.73
CA ILE A 120 -7.86 11.81 -16.91
C ILE A 120 -6.84 12.80 -16.35
N ALA A 121 -7.21 14.08 -16.25
CA ALA A 121 -6.45 15.05 -15.49
C ALA A 121 -6.97 15.07 -14.05
N ARG A 122 -6.12 14.70 -13.09
CA ARG A 122 -6.54 14.61 -11.69
C ARG A 122 -6.75 16.00 -11.10
N ARG A 123 -7.85 16.20 -10.38
CA ARG A 123 -8.14 17.50 -9.74
C ARG A 123 -7.16 17.86 -8.62
N ASP A 124 -6.59 16.87 -7.94
CA ASP A 124 -5.74 17.07 -6.77
C ASP A 124 -4.29 17.43 -7.11
N SER A 125 -3.74 16.90 -8.21
CA SER A 125 -2.36 17.18 -8.66
C SER A 125 -2.27 17.97 -9.98
N GLY A 126 -3.33 17.98 -10.81
CA GLY A 126 -3.28 18.48 -12.17
C GLY A 126 -2.59 17.55 -13.17
N GLU A 127 -2.09 16.40 -12.72
CA GLU A 127 -1.35 15.45 -13.57
C GLU A 127 -2.29 14.54 -14.37
N TRP A 128 -1.84 14.14 -15.56
CA TRP A 128 -2.51 13.11 -16.35
C TRP A 128 -2.26 11.72 -15.75
N ALA A 129 -3.32 10.92 -15.65
CA ALA A 129 -3.27 9.56 -15.13
C ALA A 129 -4.22 8.62 -15.89
N LEU A 130 -4.04 7.32 -15.68
CA LEU A 130 -5.05 6.33 -16.06
C LEU A 130 -6.31 6.52 -15.20
N PRO A 131 -7.51 6.25 -15.75
CA PRO A 131 -8.77 6.35 -15.02
C PRO A 131 -8.98 5.16 -14.09
N GLY A 132 -8.02 4.92 -13.20
CA GLY A 132 -8.04 3.83 -12.22
C GLY A 132 -8.69 4.20 -10.89
N GLY A 133 -8.77 3.20 -10.03
CA GLY A 133 -9.37 3.32 -8.70
C GLY A 133 -9.01 2.16 -7.78
N MET A 134 -9.25 2.35 -6.49
CA MET A 134 -9.13 1.27 -5.50
C MET A 134 -10.23 0.23 -5.74
N VAL A 135 -9.92 -1.04 -5.47
CA VAL A 135 -10.94 -2.10 -5.45
C VAL A 135 -11.71 -1.99 -4.13
N ASP A 136 -13.02 -1.85 -4.22
CA ASP A 136 -13.91 -1.88 -3.05
C ASP A 136 -14.12 -3.32 -2.55
N ALA A 137 -14.50 -3.44 -1.28
CA ALA A 137 -14.89 -4.70 -0.64
C ALA A 137 -16.41 -4.82 -0.59
#